data_AF-A0A085W733-F1
#
_entry.id   AF-A0A085W733-F1
#
_cell.length_a   1.000
_cell.length_b   1.000
_cell.length_c   1.000
_cell.angle_alpha   90.00
_cell.angle_beta   90.00
_cell.angle_gamma   90.00
#
_symmetry.space_group_name_H-M   'P 1'
#
loop_
_entity.id
_entity.type
_entity.pdbx_description
1 polymer ?
#
loop_
_entity_poly.entity_id
_entity_poly.type
_entity_poly.pdbx_seq_one_letter_code
_entity_poly.pdbx_strand_id
1 'polypeptide(L)'
;MSKPASRARQAVWRAISASGVSRPLRALLVLVALAYLTGCASSTSASRPPTFPPRAALSDCNEGCGGSGFWGKRDDFQFLQQAAGLKEDTWHKAGEELETEDAQTLWEALARTGTTLQSFGPRRCLVFVLREVLSRDEDVPYSKLLERLRPFNFLAVMRPDGYLVSAITGHPLQRMGRVELREGRLMAGAFEVGAFYRGKSGVFYTVGSSLSESGAMVGELALERDWFNAALDGSEDALGEMAQALAGLIHDPIRSLKGLEQLPSAVAALIASSPEYFAHYSALPLQEQIREAARLSTHLLMLYGSSAGAATRLGMTGAKLPVLSLTAEGALAIEQVAVPVGTTAAALGTGAGAVYVLMKPPADGFKSFTEDNFRENLARLTGQTPPGAHAHHVFPQQFAREFREAGINIHDPKFGAWWERSSHLKNSAAYNRLWRELLDREPPPTLHELLRFGRELGHKYGFQVHY
;
A
#
# COMPACT_ATOMS: atom_id res chain seq x y z
N MET A 1 12.51 -75.16 -4.71
CA MET A 1 11.48 -74.13 -4.43
C MET A 1 11.84 -72.87 -5.20
N SER A 2 11.17 -72.64 -6.34
CA SER A 2 11.45 -71.53 -7.26
C SER A 2 10.95 -70.21 -6.70
N LYS A 3 11.82 -69.18 -6.71
CA LYS A 3 11.60 -67.88 -6.08
C LYS A 3 10.36 -67.15 -6.64
N PRO A 4 9.54 -66.48 -5.79
CA PRO A 4 8.33 -65.76 -6.20
C PRO A 4 8.57 -64.61 -7.21
N ALA A 5 9.83 -64.15 -7.35
CA ALA A 5 10.22 -63.11 -8.29
C ALA A 5 10.22 -63.53 -9.78
N SER A 6 10.28 -64.82 -10.11
CA SER A 6 10.27 -65.28 -11.51
C SER A 6 8.86 -65.36 -12.11
N ARG A 7 7.84 -65.60 -11.29
CA ARG A 7 6.43 -65.64 -11.72
C ARG A 7 5.86 -64.24 -11.99
N ALA A 8 6.24 -63.24 -11.19
CA ALA A 8 5.82 -61.85 -11.39
C ALA A 8 6.40 -61.26 -12.70
N ARG A 9 7.67 -61.54 -13.01
CA ARG A 9 8.31 -61.11 -14.25
C ARG A 9 7.70 -61.75 -15.50
N GLN A 10 7.31 -63.03 -15.42
CA GLN A 10 6.63 -63.71 -16.54
C GLN A 10 5.18 -63.21 -16.76
N ALA A 11 4.48 -62.80 -15.70
CA ALA A 11 3.12 -62.25 -15.79
C ALA A 11 3.11 -60.87 -16.47
N VAL A 12 4.06 -59.99 -16.12
CA VAL A 12 4.21 -58.66 -16.73
C VAL A 12 4.59 -58.76 -18.23
N TRP A 13 5.46 -59.70 -18.59
CA TRP A 13 5.86 -59.89 -19.98
C TRP A 13 4.71 -60.41 -20.88
N ARG A 14 3.83 -61.26 -20.34
CA ARG A 14 2.63 -61.73 -21.04
C ARG A 14 1.58 -60.63 -21.22
N ALA A 15 1.38 -59.77 -20.23
CA ALA A 15 0.45 -58.64 -20.31
C ALA A 15 0.89 -57.59 -21.35
N ILE A 16 2.19 -57.28 -21.44
CA ILE A 16 2.72 -56.31 -22.41
C ILE A 16 2.66 -56.86 -23.84
N SER A 17 2.84 -58.18 -24.02
CA SER A 17 2.82 -58.81 -25.35
C SER A 17 1.43 -58.93 -25.97
N ALA A 18 0.37 -59.01 -25.16
CA ALA A 18 -1.03 -59.13 -25.60
C ALA A 18 -1.70 -57.79 -25.92
N SER A 19 -1.14 -56.67 -25.45
CA SER A 19 -1.64 -55.33 -25.79
C SER A 19 -1.13 -54.94 -27.19
N GLY A 20 -2.02 -54.65 -28.14
CA GLY A 20 -1.72 -54.29 -29.53
C GLY A 20 -1.01 -52.93 -29.71
N VAL A 21 -0.11 -52.58 -28.80
CA VAL A 21 0.56 -51.28 -28.69
C VAL A 21 1.85 -51.26 -29.53
N SER A 22 2.10 -50.13 -30.19
CA SER A 22 3.25 -49.94 -31.07
C SER A 22 4.60 -50.09 -30.34
N ARG A 23 5.63 -50.51 -31.09
CA ARG A 23 6.99 -50.78 -30.60
C ARG A 23 7.65 -49.67 -29.76
N PRO A 24 7.50 -48.35 -30.05
CA PRO A 24 8.15 -47.32 -29.23
C PRO A 24 7.52 -47.17 -27.83
N LEU A 25 6.22 -47.41 -27.68
CA LEU A 25 5.54 -47.31 -26.38
C LEU A 25 5.90 -48.47 -25.44
N ARG A 26 6.22 -49.64 -26.00
CA ARG A 26 6.69 -50.82 -25.24
C ARG A 26 8.07 -50.60 -24.61
N ALA A 27 8.96 -49.86 -25.29
CA ALA A 27 10.27 -49.53 -24.76
C ALA A 27 10.19 -48.56 -23.56
N LEU A 28 9.28 -47.59 -23.63
CA LEU A 28 9.04 -46.61 -22.56
C LEU A 28 8.48 -47.27 -21.29
N LEU A 29 7.52 -48.18 -21.43
CA LEU A 29 6.93 -48.90 -20.28
C LEU A 29 7.91 -49.85 -19.59
N VAL A 30 8.86 -50.44 -20.33
CA VAL A 30 9.91 -51.28 -19.76
C VAL A 30 10.95 -50.46 -18.99
N LEU A 31 11.30 -49.27 -19.47
CA LEU A 31 12.20 -48.34 -18.78
C LEU A 31 11.62 -47.81 -17.47
N VAL A 32 10.33 -47.46 -17.46
CA VAL A 32 9.63 -47.01 -16.24
C VAL A 32 9.54 -48.14 -15.20
N ALA A 33 9.28 -49.38 -15.61
CA ALA A 33 9.21 -50.52 -14.70
C ALA A 33 10.58 -50.93 -14.12
N LEU A 34 11.69 -50.69 -14.84
CA LEU A 34 13.06 -50.94 -14.37
C LEU A 34 13.55 -49.87 -13.38
N ALA A 35 13.11 -48.62 -13.52
CA ALA A 35 13.44 -47.53 -12.60
C ALA A 35 12.83 -47.74 -11.19
N TYR A 36 11.66 -48.38 -11.09
CA TYR A 36 11.01 -48.68 -9.79
C TYR A 36 11.60 -49.89 -9.03
N LEU A 37 12.57 -50.62 -9.61
CA LEU A 37 13.12 -51.85 -9.01
C LEU A 37 14.59 -51.75 -8.60
N THR A 38 15.19 -50.55 -8.61
CA THR A 38 16.59 -50.32 -8.23
C THR A 38 16.74 -49.27 -7.12
N GLY A 39 16.09 -49.52 -5.97
CA GLY A 39 16.47 -48.93 -4.69
C GLY A 39 17.35 -49.92 -3.93
N CYS A 40 18.66 -49.66 -3.83
CA CYS A 40 19.57 -50.47 -3.02
C CYS A 40 19.86 -49.82 -1.66
N ALA A 41 19.90 -50.70 -0.65
CA ALA A 41 20.12 -50.46 0.76
C ALA A 41 21.55 -50.00 1.09
N SER A 42 21.71 -49.39 2.27
CA SER A 42 22.96 -49.38 3.02
C SER A 42 22.68 -49.39 4.52
N SER A 43 23.56 -50.10 5.21
CA SER A 43 23.47 -50.79 6.50
C SER A 43 23.53 -49.91 7.77
N THR A 44 22.89 -50.42 8.82
CA THR A 44 23.10 -50.10 10.23
C THR A 44 24.50 -50.51 10.72
N SER A 45 25.23 -49.59 11.36
CA SER A 45 26.23 -49.94 12.37
C SER A 45 26.08 -49.01 13.57
N ALA A 46 26.11 -49.61 14.76
CA ALA A 46 25.94 -48.94 16.03
C ALA A 46 27.23 -48.23 16.44
N SER A 47 27.15 -46.94 16.74
CA SER A 47 28.11 -46.23 17.59
C SER A 47 27.41 -45.09 18.33
N ARG A 48 27.89 -44.83 19.55
CA ARG A 48 27.37 -43.95 20.62
C ARG A 48 26.69 -42.64 20.14
N PRO A 49 25.68 -42.14 20.89
CA PRO A 49 25.05 -40.87 20.55
C PRO A 49 26.06 -39.73 20.76
N PRO A 50 26.25 -38.82 19.78
CA PRO A 50 26.84 -37.53 20.05
C PRO A 50 25.81 -36.74 20.88
N THR A 51 26.23 -36.25 22.04
CA THR A 51 25.54 -35.17 22.74
C THR A 51 25.55 -33.94 21.83
N PHE A 52 24.40 -33.65 21.22
CA PHE A 52 24.18 -32.40 20.51
C PHE A 52 23.80 -31.30 21.51
N PRO A 53 24.33 -30.06 21.34
CA PRO A 53 23.94 -28.93 22.16
C PRO A 53 22.48 -28.52 21.87
N PRO A 54 21.81 -27.81 22.79
CA PRO A 54 20.41 -27.45 22.59
C PRO A 54 20.27 -26.31 21.58
N ARG A 55 19.39 -26.52 20.60
CA ARG A 55 18.36 -25.59 20.09
C ARG A 55 18.83 -24.17 19.71
N ALA A 56 19.05 -23.94 18.41
CA ALA A 56 19.09 -22.61 17.82
C ALA A 56 17.72 -21.93 18.00
N ALA A 57 17.63 -21.04 18.99
CA ALA A 57 16.60 -20.03 19.07
C ALA A 57 17.01 -18.86 18.16
N LEU A 58 16.06 -17.98 17.82
CA LEU A 58 16.31 -16.69 17.12
C LEU A 58 17.38 -15.78 17.78
N SER A 59 17.98 -16.21 18.89
CA SER A 59 19.14 -15.60 19.53
C SER A 59 20.45 -15.80 18.76
N ASP A 60 20.59 -16.87 17.96
CA ASP A 60 21.88 -17.21 17.31
C ASP A 60 22.20 -16.39 16.05
N CYS A 61 21.28 -15.52 15.61
CA CYS A 61 21.58 -14.56 14.56
C CYS A 61 22.44 -13.36 15.05
N ASN A 62 22.89 -13.36 16.31
CA ASN A 62 23.64 -12.25 16.91
C ASN A 62 25.11 -12.57 17.27
N GLU A 63 25.61 -13.77 16.98
CA GLU A 63 27.02 -14.13 17.22
C GLU A 63 27.78 -14.27 15.90
N GLY A 64 28.10 -13.12 15.31
CA GLY A 64 28.85 -13.04 14.07
C GLY A 64 29.47 -11.68 13.78
N CYS A 65 29.81 -10.89 14.81
CA CYS A 65 30.61 -9.66 14.67
C CYS A 65 31.44 -9.41 15.93
N GLY A 66 32.29 -10.38 16.27
CA GLY A 66 33.36 -10.23 17.26
C GLY A 66 34.73 -10.17 16.59
N GLY A 67 35.18 -8.96 16.26
CA GLY A 67 36.61 -8.64 16.11
C GLY A 67 37.17 -8.54 14.69
N SER A 68 37.21 -7.32 14.13
CA SER A 68 38.45 -6.56 13.86
C SER A 68 38.26 -5.49 12.77
N GLY A 69 38.66 -4.25 13.09
CA GLY A 69 39.18 -3.28 12.12
C GLY A 69 38.20 -2.37 11.37
N PHE A 70 38.15 -1.11 11.82
CA PHE A 70 37.56 0.07 11.16
C PHE A 70 36.02 0.15 11.12
N TRP A 71 35.49 1.38 11.29
CA TRP A 71 34.07 1.78 11.47
C TRP A 71 33.52 1.65 12.91
N GLY A 72 33.22 2.78 13.54
CA GLY A 72 32.61 2.84 14.88
C GLY A 72 31.27 2.12 14.92
N LYS A 73 31.00 1.37 15.99
CA LYS A 73 29.75 0.61 16.18
C LYS A 73 28.55 1.55 16.05
N ARG A 74 27.82 1.46 14.93
CA ARG A 74 26.47 2.01 14.80
C ARG A 74 25.58 1.32 15.84
N ASP A 75 24.76 2.09 16.54
CA ASP A 75 23.72 1.53 17.41
C ASP A 75 22.50 1.06 16.62
N ASP A 76 21.56 0.40 17.30
CA ASP A 76 20.38 -0.21 16.69
C ASP A 76 19.52 0.79 15.89
N PHE A 77 19.48 2.07 16.28
CA PHE A 77 18.69 3.07 15.57
C PHE A 77 19.40 3.58 14.31
N GLN A 78 20.71 3.84 14.39
CA GLN A 78 21.52 4.16 13.21
C GLN A 78 21.52 3.02 12.19
N PHE A 79 21.65 1.79 12.66
CA PHE A 79 21.56 0.60 11.82
C PHE A 79 20.17 0.48 11.17
N LEU A 80 19.10 0.73 11.93
CA LEU A 80 17.74 0.66 11.40
C LEU A 80 17.49 1.70 10.31
N GLN A 81 17.96 2.94 10.47
CA GLN A 81 17.87 4.00 9.46
C GLN A 81 18.60 3.60 8.17
N GLN A 82 19.80 3.04 8.30
CA GLN A 82 20.56 2.50 7.18
C GLN A 82 19.82 1.36 6.48
N ALA A 83 19.35 0.37 7.25
CA ALA A 83 18.68 -0.81 6.73
C ALA A 83 17.33 -0.46 6.09
N ALA A 84 16.69 0.63 6.54
CA ALA A 84 15.53 1.24 5.91
C ALA A 84 15.86 1.95 4.58
N GLY A 85 17.13 2.05 4.21
CA GLY A 85 17.60 2.63 2.95
C GLY A 85 17.80 4.14 3.00
N LEU A 86 17.69 4.79 4.17
CA LEU A 86 17.97 6.21 4.30
C LEU A 86 19.44 6.50 4.04
N LYS A 87 19.70 7.63 3.40
CA LYS A 87 21.06 8.14 3.19
C LYS A 87 21.59 8.76 4.49
N GLU A 88 22.89 8.64 4.73
CA GLU A 88 23.52 9.06 5.98
C GLU A 88 23.33 10.54 6.32
N ASP A 89 23.19 11.40 5.31
CA ASP A 89 22.89 12.84 5.46
C ASP A 89 21.46 13.12 5.96
N THR A 90 20.57 12.14 5.90
CA THR A 90 19.18 12.23 6.37
C THR A 90 18.97 11.56 7.72
N TRP A 91 20.00 10.97 8.32
CA TRP A 91 19.85 10.25 9.58
C TRP A 91 19.69 11.20 10.75
N HIS A 92 18.78 10.84 11.65
CA HIS A 92 18.76 11.39 12.99
C HIS A 92 20.03 10.96 13.70
N LYS A 93 20.69 11.89 14.40
CA LYS A 93 22.02 11.66 14.95
C LYS A 93 21.98 10.80 16.20
N ALA A 94 23.06 10.05 16.42
CA ALA A 94 23.18 9.22 17.60
C ALA A 94 23.34 10.07 18.87
N GLY A 95 22.55 9.75 19.90
CA GLY A 95 22.59 10.41 21.20
C GLY A 95 21.70 11.65 21.35
N GLU A 96 21.15 12.17 20.26
CA GLU A 96 20.20 13.29 20.28
C GLU A 96 18.77 12.79 20.56
N GLU A 97 18.01 13.54 21.36
CA GLU A 97 16.59 13.27 21.58
C GLU A 97 15.84 13.28 20.24
N LEU A 98 14.91 12.34 20.05
CA LEU A 98 14.10 12.30 18.84
C LEU A 98 12.87 13.17 19.07
N GLU A 99 12.94 14.40 18.58
CA GLU A 99 11.83 15.35 18.64
C GLU A 99 10.76 15.02 17.60
N THR A 100 9.56 15.57 17.78
CA THR A 100 8.45 15.38 16.84
C THR A 100 8.78 15.88 15.44
N GLU A 101 9.53 16.99 15.33
CA GLU A 101 9.98 17.57 14.05
C GLU A 101 11.03 16.67 13.34
N ASP A 102 11.95 16.08 14.11
CA ASP A 102 12.92 15.11 13.60
C ASP A 102 12.23 13.85 13.09
N ALA A 103 11.23 13.36 13.84
CA ALA A 103 10.45 12.20 13.45
C ALA A 103 9.67 12.43 12.15
N GLN A 104 9.11 13.63 11.96
CA GLN A 104 8.48 14.05 10.71
C GLN A 104 9.51 14.14 9.56
N THR A 105 10.67 14.72 9.81
CA THR A 105 11.75 14.84 8.81
C THR A 105 12.22 13.46 8.32
N LEU A 106 12.44 12.53 9.24
CA LEU A 106 12.79 11.14 8.91
C LEU A 106 11.69 10.43 8.14
N TRP A 107 10.43 10.68 8.49
CA TRP A 107 9.29 10.11 7.78
C TRP A 107 9.25 10.56 6.32
N GLU A 108 9.40 11.86 6.08
CA GLU A 108 9.42 12.41 4.72
C GLU A 108 10.62 11.89 3.91
N ALA A 109 11.79 11.75 4.55
CA ALA A 109 12.96 11.15 3.93
C ALA A 109 12.68 9.70 3.50
N LEU A 110 12.01 8.90 4.34
CA LEU A 110 11.58 7.53 4.00
C LEU A 110 10.63 7.52 2.81
N ALA A 111 9.64 8.42 2.79
CA ALA A 111 8.64 8.51 1.73
C ALA A 111 9.26 8.88 0.36
N ARG A 112 10.32 9.69 0.34
CA ARG A 112 11.07 10.06 -0.87
C ARG A 112 12.07 9.00 -1.31
N THR A 113 12.46 8.10 -0.42
CA THR A 113 13.50 7.10 -0.69
C THR A 113 12.88 5.85 -1.32
N GLY A 114 13.40 5.43 -2.46
CA GLY A 114 12.97 4.20 -3.15
C GLY A 114 13.04 2.98 -2.25
N THR A 115 12.04 2.09 -2.36
CA THR A 115 11.94 0.92 -1.48
C THR A 115 12.46 -0.35 -2.16
N THR A 116 13.21 -1.15 -1.42
CA THR A 116 13.65 -2.49 -1.84
C THR A 116 13.03 -3.57 -0.95
N LEU A 117 12.99 -4.82 -1.43
CA LEU A 117 12.54 -5.97 -0.63
C LEU A 117 13.39 -6.14 0.65
N GLN A 118 14.69 -5.84 0.57
CA GLN A 118 15.57 -5.86 1.74
C GLN A 118 15.21 -4.78 2.76
N SER A 119 14.84 -3.58 2.31
CA SER A 119 14.46 -2.49 3.22
C SER A 119 13.07 -2.64 3.86
N PHE A 120 12.25 -3.63 3.46
CA PHE A 120 10.84 -3.72 3.87
C PHE A 120 10.66 -3.87 5.38
N GLY A 121 11.28 -4.89 5.99
CA GLY A 121 11.23 -5.10 7.44
C GLY A 121 11.74 -3.86 8.21
N PRO A 122 12.96 -3.38 7.93
CA PRO A 122 13.55 -2.23 8.60
C PRO A 122 12.68 -0.97 8.50
N ARG A 123 12.13 -0.69 7.31
CA ARG A 123 11.19 0.43 7.12
C ARG A 123 9.94 0.28 7.95
N ARG A 124 9.35 -0.92 8.02
CA ARG A 124 8.16 -1.17 8.83
C ARG A 124 8.42 -0.90 10.32
N CYS A 125 9.58 -1.29 10.83
CA CYS A 125 10.01 -0.96 12.19
C CYS A 125 10.18 0.54 12.40
N LEU A 126 10.93 1.20 11.50
CA LEU A 126 11.21 2.63 11.61
C LEU A 126 9.90 3.44 11.56
N VAL A 127 9.02 3.12 10.62
CA VAL A 127 7.66 3.67 10.51
C VAL A 127 6.85 3.46 11.79
N PHE A 128 6.91 2.28 12.40
CA PHE A 128 6.20 2.03 13.66
C PHE A 128 6.67 2.98 14.76
N VAL A 129 7.99 3.12 14.93
CA VAL A 129 8.59 3.96 15.98
C VAL A 129 8.28 5.43 15.76
N LEU A 130 8.49 5.95 14.54
CA LEU A 130 8.22 7.34 14.20
C LEU A 130 6.75 7.70 14.48
N ARG A 131 5.83 6.75 14.27
CA ARG A 131 4.41 6.99 14.51
C ARG A 131 4.03 6.96 15.97
N GLU A 132 4.69 6.17 16.79
CA GLU A 132 4.49 6.26 18.25
C GLU A 132 4.91 7.63 18.77
N VAL A 133 6.00 8.21 18.25
CA VAL A 133 6.44 9.58 18.58
C VAL A 133 5.39 10.59 18.12
N LEU A 134 5.05 10.58 16.83
CA LEU A 134 4.08 11.52 16.24
C LEU A 134 2.68 11.42 16.85
N SER A 135 2.23 10.23 17.25
CA SER A 135 0.88 10.06 17.84
C SER A 135 0.79 10.48 19.30
N ARG A 136 1.92 10.51 20.02
CA ARG A 136 1.98 10.88 21.44
C ARG A 136 2.40 12.34 21.67
N ASP A 137 2.88 13.03 20.63
CA ASP A 137 3.42 14.40 20.71
C ASP A 137 4.49 14.47 21.83
N GLU A 138 5.35 13.45 21.89
CA GLU A 138 6.32 13.19 22.97
C GLU A 138 7.73 13.14 22.38
N ASP A 139 8.60 14.03 22.86
CA ASP A 139 10.04 13.95 22.58
C ASP A 139 10.63 12.74 23.32
N VAL A 140 11.41 11.93 22.59
CA VAL A 140 11.89 10.64 23.11
C VAL A 140 13.40 10.68 23.33
N PRO A 141 13.87 10.60 24.59
CA PRO A 141 15.29 10.51 24.86
C PRO A 141 15.94 9.33 24.13
N TYR A 142 17.14 9.53 23.58
CA TYR A 142 17.79 8.52 22.73
C TYR A 142 17.92 7.14 23.40
N SER A 143 18.17 7.10 24.70
CA SER A 143 18.22 5.84 25.47
C SER A 143 16.88 5.10 25.51
N LYS A 144 15.76 5.85 25.60
CA LYS A 144 14.40 5.30 25.56
C LYS A 144 14.01 4.86 24.16
N LEU A 145 14.49 5.56 23.14
CA LEU A 145 14.35 5.14 21.75
C LEU A 145 14.99 3.77 21.52
N LEU A 146 16.24 3.58 21.98
CA LEU A 146 16.92 2.28 21.91
C LEU A 146 16.19 1.19 22.70
N GLU A 147 15.60 1.50 23.85
CA GLU A 147 14.74 0.56 24.60
C GLU A 147 13.48 0.15 23.81
N ARG A 148 12.83 1.11 23.12
CA ARG A 148 11.66 0.85 22.25
C ARG A 148 12.00 -0.02 21.05
N LEU A 149 13.26 -0.04 20.59
CA LEU A 149 13.72 -0.88 19.48
C LEU A 149 13.97 -2.34 19.86
N ARG A 150 14.28 -2.63 21.13
CA ARG A 150 14.65 -3.99 21.56
C ARG A 150 13.65 -5.10 21.18
N PRO A 151 12.32 -4.90 21.27
CA PRO A 151 11.35 -5.94 20.89
C PRO A 151 11.50 -6.39 19.43
N PHE A 152 11.85 -5.49 18.52
CA PHE A 152 11.93 -5.77 17.08
C PHE A 152 13.04 -6.75 16.71
N ASN A 153 14.06 -6.91 17.56
CA ASN A 153 15.11 -7.92 17.37
C ASN A 153 14.54 -9.35 17.31
N PHE A 154 13.35 -9.58 17.85
CA PHE A 154 12.69 -10.88 17.88
C PHE A 154 11.46 -10.96 16.96
N LEU A 155 11.26 -9.93 16.13
CA LEU A 155 10.14 -9.85 15.22
C LEU A 155 10.54 -10.20 13.79
N ALA A 156 9.63 -10.85 13.10
CA ALA A 156 9.63 -11.02 11.67
C ALA A 156 8.49 -10.22 11.04
N VAL A 157 8.64 -9.88 9.77
CA VAL A 157 7.62 -9.21 8.97
C VAL A 157 7.39 -10.02 7.70
N MET A 158 6.13 -10.20 7.31
CA MET A 158 5.78 -10.82 6.03
C MET A 158 5.94 -9.80 4.89
N ARG A 159 6.81 -10.09 3.92
CA ARG A 159 7.03 -9.24 2.75
C ARG A 159 6.00 -9.46 1.65
N PRO A 160 5.84 -8.50 0.71
CA PRO A 160 4.92 -8.62 -0.42
C PRO A 160 5.25 -9.73 -1.43
N ASP A 161 6.45 -10.31 -1.38
CA ASP A 161 6.86 -11.44 -2.21
C ASP A 161 6.68 -12.82 -1.51
N GLY A 162 6.07 -12.81 -0.32
CA GLY A 162 5.73 -14.03 0.43
C GLY A 162 6.82 -14.53 1.36
N TYR A 163 7.89 -13.77 1.57
CA TYR A 163 8.95 -14.09 2.53
C TYR A 163 8.71 -13.47 3.91
N LEU A 164 8.81 -14.26 4.97
CA LEU A 164 9.12 -13.73 6.29
C LEU A 164 10.57 -13.25 6.32
N VAL A 165 10.78 -12.06 6.86
CA VAL A 165 12.10 -11.44 7.01
C VAL A 165 12.30 -10.92 8.42
N SER A 166 13.55 -10.80 8.87
CA SER A 166 13.87 -10.09 10.11
C SER A 166 13.37 -8.65 10.04
N ALA A 167 12.72 -8.20 11.12
CA ALA A 167 12.17 -6.85 11.17
C ALA A 167 13.26 -5.77 11.20
N ILE A 168 14.39 -5.98 11.87
CA ILE A 168 15.46 -4.97 11.99
C ILE A 168 16.42 -4.97 10.80
N THR A 169 16.73 -6.14 10.24
CA THR A 169 17.76 -6.26 9.18
C THR A 169 17.17 -6.47 7.79
N GLY A 170 15.91 -6.89 7.70
CA GLY A 170 15.27 -7.26 6.43
C GLY A 170 15.80 -8.56 5.82
N HIS A 171 16.65 -9.31 6.56
CA HIS A 171 17.21 -10.57 6.11
C HIS A 171 16.08 -11.61 5.89
N PRO A 172 16.03 -12.28 4.73
CA PRO A 172 15.03 -13.32 4.48
C PRO A 172 15.19 -14.50 5.43
N LEU A 173 14.06 -14.95 6.00
CA LEU A 173 13.99 -16.11 6.89
C LEU A 173 13.43 -17.32 6.13
N GLN A 174 12.20 -17.19 5.63
CA GLN A 174 11.52 -18.28 4.94
C GLN A 174 10.39 -17.77 4.05
N ARG A 175 10.17 -18.40 2.90
CA ARG A 175 8.98 -18.19 2.07
C ARG A 175 7.79 -18.96 2.63
N MET A 176 6.67 -18.27 2.84
CA MET A 176 5.45 -18.83 3.43
C MET A 176 4.36 -19.10 2.39
N GLY A 177 4.59 -18.76 1.12
CA GLY A 177 3.72 -19.07 0.00
C GLY A 177 3.56 -17.89 -0.97
N ARG A 178 2.74 -18.08 -2.00
CA ARG A 178 2.33 -17.00 -2.89
C ARG A 178 1.42 -16.03 -2.12
N VAL A 179 1.60 -14.73 -2.35
CA VAL A 179 0.71 -13.70 -1.81
C VAL A 179 -0.58 -13.69 -2.60
N GLU A 180 -1.70 -13.79 -1.89
CA GLU A 180 -3.05 -13.79 -2.43
C GLU A 180 -3.91 -12.78 -1.69
N LEU A 181 -4.84 -12.13 -2.41
CA LEU A 181 -5.86 -11.29 -1.79
C LEU A 181 -6.95 -12.18 -1.19
N ARG A 182 -7.08 -12.16 0.14
CA ARG A 182 -8.12 -12.89 0.88
C ARG A 182 -8.81 -11.93 1.84
N GLU A 183 -10.13 -11.79 1.71
CA GLU A 183 -10.94 -10.91 2.57
C GLU A 183 -10.42 -9.46 2.62
N GLY A 184 -9.92 -8.95 1.50
CA GLY A 184 -9.37 -7.59 1.39
C GLY A 184 -7.97 -7.41 1.97
N ARG A 185 -7.29 -8.50 2.40
CA ARG A 185 -5.93 -8.50 2.93
C ARG A 185 -5.00 -9.31 2.05
N LEU A 186 -3.75 -8.87 1.94
CA LEU A 186 -2.72 -9.64 1.27
C LEU A 186 -2.16 -10.68 2.23
N MET A 187 -2.33 -11.95 1.88
CA MET A 187 -1.96 -13.08 2.72
C MET A 187 -0.97 -13.99 2.00
N ALA A 188 0.10 -14.40 2.66
CA ALA A 188 0.94 -15.52 2.26
C ALA A 188 0.75 -16.67 3.27
N GLY A 189 0.00 -17.70 2.86
CA GLY A 189 -0.42 -18.76 3.78
C GLY A 189 -1.33 -18.20 4.89
N ALA A 190 -0.90 -18.31 6.14
CA ALA A 190 -1.59 -17.78 7.32
C ALA A 190 -1.08 -16.39 7.76
N PHE A 191 -0.12 -15.81 7.02
CA PHE A 191 0.55 -14.57 7.38
C PHE A 191 0.03 -13.41 6.53
N GLU A 192 -0.32 -12.32 7.19
CA GLU A 192 -0.71 -11.05 6.58
C GLU A 192 0.55 -10.25 6.23
N VAL A 193 0.62 -9.79 4.99
CA VAL A 193 1.73 -8.95 4.50
C VAL A 193 1.83 -7.67 5.34
N GLY A 194 3.04 -7.33 5.75
CA GLY A 194 3.35 -6.14 6.55
C GLY A 194 3.02 -6.25 8.04
N ALA A 195 2.42 -7.35 8.50
CA ALA A 195 2.20 -7.62 9.92
C ALA A 195 3.49 -8.12 10.61
N PHE A 196 3.62 -7.80 11.89
CA PHE A 196 4.70 -8.31 12.74
C PHE A 196 4.33 -9.69 13.31
N TYR A 197 5.33 -10.55 13.43
CA TYR A 197 5.22 -11.87 14.02
C TYR A 197 6.36 -12.08 14.98
N ARG A 198 6.07 -12.58 16.19
CA ARG A 198 7.11 -12.94 17.13
C ARG A 198 7.59 -14.34 16.84
N GLY A 199 8.87 -14.48 16.54
CA GLY A 199 9.48 -15.79 16.43
C GLY A 199 9.95 -16.28 17.81
N LYS A 200 9.66 -17.54 18.14
CA LYS A 200 10.20 -18.21 19.33
C LYS A 200 10.44 -19.68 19.03
N SER A 201 11.70 -20.11 19.09
CA SER A 201 12.11 -21.51 18.87
C SER A 201 11.61 -22.11 17.55
N GLY A 202 11.57 -21.31 16.48
CA GLY A 202 11.07 -21.73 15.18
C GLY A 202 9.55 -21.73 15.05
N VAL A 203 8.82 -21.10 15.95
CA VAL A 203 7.37 -20.93 15.86
C VAL A 203 7.04 -19.45 15.81
N PHE A 204 6.10 -19.06 14.95
CA PHE A 204 5.64 -17.68 14.81
C PHE A 204 4.29 -17.46 15.46
N TYR A 205 4.20 -16.38 16.24
CA TYR A 205 3.01 -15.96 16.96
C TYR A 205 2.57 -14.58 16.50
N THR A 206 1.26 -14.33 16.52
CA THR A 206 0.72 -12.98 16.35
C THR A 206 1.17 -12.06 17.50
N VAL A 207 1.35 -10.78 17.19
CA VAL A 207 1.66 -9.74 18.20
C VAL A 207 0.58 -8.67 18.21
N GLY A 208 0.34 -8.14 19.41
CA GLY A 208 -0.58 -7.03 19.64
C GLY A 208 0.07 -5.67 19.38
N SER A 209 -0.69 -4.60 19.63
CA SER A 209 -0.22 -3.21 19.48
C SER A 209 0.99 -2.85 20.35
N SER A 210 1.21 -3.56 21.47
CA SER A 210 2.38 -3.43 22.34
C SER A 210 3.59 -4.26 21.88
N LEU A 211 3.52 -4.90 20.71
CA LEU A 211 4.54 -5.84 20.20
C LEU A 211 4.82 -7.05 21.11
N SER A 212 4.01 -7.22 22.15
CA SER A 212 3.97 -8.42 22.96
C SER A 212 3.18 -9.52 22.25
N GLU A 213 3.56 -10.76 22.51
CA GLU A 213 2.82 -11.94 22.06
C GLU A 213 1.35 -11.81 22.49
N SER A 214 0.42 -11.84 21.54
CA SER A 214 -1.01 -11.62 21.82
C SER A 214 -1.89 -12.83 21.52
N GLY A 215 -1.31 -13.97 21.15
CA GLY A 215 -2.09 -15.18 20.93
C GLY A 215 -1.49 -16.20 19.96
N ALA A 216 -2.35 -16.69 19.07
CA ALA A 216 -2.23 -17.98 18.39
C ALA A 216 -0.94 -18.18 17.58
N MET A 217 -0.49 -19.44 17.58
CA MET A 217 0.53 -19.96 16.67
C MET A 217 0.03 -19.85 15.23
N VAL A 218 0.83 -19.23 14.36
CA VAL A 218 0.49 -18.96 12.95
C VAL A 218 1.25 -19.86 11.99
N GLY A 219 2.44 -20.31 12.38
CA GLY A 219 3.23 -21.25 11.60
C GLY A 219 4.59 -21.54 12.23
N GLU A 220 5.34 -22.44 11.63
CA GLU A 220 6.67 -22.86 12.08
C GLU A 220 7.72 -22.61 10.98
N LEU A 221 8.95 -22.36 11.40
CA LEU A 221 10.13 -22.39 10.55
C LEU A 221 10.29 -23.82 10.04
N ALA A 222 10.19 -24.01 8.73
CA ALA A 222 10.52 -25.28 8.12
C ALA A 222 12.03 -25.52 8.27
N LEU A 223 12.41 -26.67 8.85
CA LEU A 223 13.80 -27.11 8.86
C LEU A 223 14.28 -27.23 7.40
N GLU A 224 15.32 -26.46 7.06
CA GLU A 224 15.88 -26.25 5.72
C GLU A 224 15.73 -27.43 4.76
N ARG A 225 14.78 -27.33 3.83
CA ARG A 225 14.76 -28.07 2.57
C ARG A 225 13.96 -27.29 1.53
N ASP A 226 14.60 -26.35 0.83
CA ASP A 226 14.45 -26.26 -0.63
C ASP A 226 15.31 -25.15 -1.23
N TRP A 227 16.55 -25.49 -1.58
CA TRP A 227 17.36 -24.68 -2.49
C TRP A 227 16.78 -24.65 -3.92
N PHE A 228 15.85 -25.57 -4.25
CA PHE A 228 15.17 -25.63 -5.55
C PHE A 228 14.08 -24.54 -5.70
N ASN A 229 13.37 -24.18 -4.62
CA ASN A 229 12.42 -23.05 -4.65
C ASN A 229 13.13 -21.69 -4.73
N ALA A 230 14.33 -21.58 -4.11
CA ALA A 230 15.16 -20.38 -4.19
C ALA A 230 15.67 -20.06 -5.60
N ALA A 231 15.78 -21.06 -6.49
CA ALA A 231 16.13 -20.87 -7.89
C ALA A 231 14.94 -20.44 -8.78
N LEU A 232 13.71 -20.52 -8.26
CA LEU A 232 12.47 -20.16 -8.96
C LEU A 232 11.86 -18.83 -8.47
N ASP A 233 12.34 -18.25 -7.37
CA ASP A 233 11.88 -16.97 -6.82
C ASP A 233 12.55 -15.76 -7.51
N GLY A 234 12.19 -15.59 -8.79
CA GLY A 234 12.41 -14.37 -9.57
C GLY A 234 11.81 -13.16 -8.86
N SER A 235 12.66 -12.36 -8.23
CA SER A 235 12.25 -11.30 -7.30
C SER A 235 11.74 -10.04 -8.00
N GLU A 236 11.77 -9.99 -9.33
CA GLU A 236 11.22 -8.93 -10.17
C GLU A 236 9.79 -9.25 -10.65
N ASP A 237 9.43 -10.53 -10.73
CA ASP A 237 8.16 -10.98 -11.30
C ASP A 237 6.97 -10.72 -10.37
N ALA A 238 7.14 -10.75 -9.03
CA ALA A 238 6.01 -10.53 -8.11
C ALA A 238 5.52 -9.05 -8.10
N LEU A 239 6.43 -8.07 -8.17
CA LEU A 239 6.06 -6.66 -8.35
C LEU A 239 5.51 -6.40 -9.76
N GLY A 240 6.07 -7.08 -10.77
CA GLY A 240 5.56 -7.07 -12.14
C GLY A 240 4.15 -7.65 -12.26
N GLU A 241 3.88 -8.80 -11.64
CA GLU A 241 2.58 -9.49 -11.61
C GLU A 241 1.54 -8.67 -10.84
N MET A 242 1.92 -8.00 -9.74
CA MET A 242 1.04 -7.09 -9.03
C MET A 242 0.72 -5.83 -9.84
N ALA A 243 1.73 -5.24 -10.49
CA ALA A 243 1.53 -4.10 -11.39
C ALA A 243 0.67 -4.51 -12.61
N GLN A 244 0.83 -5.71 -13.13
CA GLN A 244 -0.02 -6.28 -14.19
C GLN A 244 -1.44 -6.57 -13.71
N ALA A 245 -1.63 -7.09 -12.49
CA ALA A 245 -2.95 -7.29 -11.89
C ALA A 245 -3.66 -5.96 -11.67
N LEU A 246 -2.95 -4.92 -11.23
CA LEU A 246 -3.47 -3.57 -11.09
C LEU A 246 -3.79 -2.93 -12.45
N ALA A 247 -2.93 -3.13 -13.45
CA ALA A 247 -3.21 -2.74 -14.84
C ALA A 247 -4.47 -3.42 -15.38
N GLY A 248 -4.73 -4.66 -14.94
CA GLY A 248 -5.95 -5.41 -15.23
C GLY A 248 -7.21 -4.92 -14.51
N LEU A 249 -7.12 -4.02 -13.52
CA LEU A 249 -8.28 -3.43 -12.85
C LEU A 249 -8.72 -2.11 -13.49
N ILE A 250 -7.81 -1.41 -14.18
CA ILE A 250 -8.08 -0.12 -14.83
C ILE A 250 -8.33 -0.38 -16.31
N HIS A 251 -9.60 -0.63 -16.64
CA HIS A 251 -10.00 -0.93 -18.02
C HIS A 251 -10.22 0.33 -18.85
N ASP A 252 -10.69 1.39 -18.21
CA ASP A 252 -10.98 2.66 -18.84
C ASP A 252 -10.22 3.81 -18.16
N PRO A 253 -9.81 4.86 -18.91
CA PRO A 253 -9.19 6.04 -18.33
C PRO A 253 -10.04 6.62 -17.20
N ILE A 254 -9.42 6.80 -16.04
CA ILE A 254 -10.08 7.37 -14.86
C ILE A 254 -10.17 8.88 -15.07
N ARG A 255 -11.36 9.36 -15.44
CA ARG A 255 -11.64 10.78 -15.68
C ARG A 255 -12.55 11.42 -14.61
N SER A 256 -13.12 10.62 -13.72
CA SER A 256 -14.03 11.07 -12.68
C SER A 256 -13.73 10.42 -11.33
N LEU A 257 -14.19 11.03 -10.24
CA LEU A 257 -14.05 10.45 -8.89
C LEU A 257 -14.70 9.06 -8.79
N LYS A 258 -15.82 8.84 -9.48
CA LYS A 258 -16.45 7.51 -9.58
C LYS A 258 -15.53 6.50 -10.25
N GLY A 259 -14.76 6.92 -11.25
CA GLY A 259 -13.79 6.06 -11.92
C GLY A 259 -12.66 5.57 -11.01
N LEU A 260 -12.42 6.22 -9.86
CA LEU A 260 -11.44 5.76 -8.87
C LEU A 260 -11.87 4.46 -8.17
N GLU A 261 -13.14 4.04 -8.29
CA GLU A 261 -13.61 2.73 -7.79
C GLU A 261 -12.88 1.55 -8.44
N GLN A 262 -12.21 1.77 -9.58
CA GLN A 262 -11.31 0.80 -10.23
C GLN A 262 -9.98 0.59 -9.47
N LEU A 263 -9.64 1.48 -8.55
CA LEU A 263 -8.38 1.44 -7.79
C LEU A 263 -8.57 0.78 -6.42
N PRO A 264 -7.49 0.27 -5.79
CA PRO A 264 -7.49 -0.11 -4.39
C PRO A 264 -8.01 1.05 -3.51
N SER A 265 -8.83 0.73 -2.51
CA SER A 265 -9.63 1.73 -1.79
C SER A 265 -8.80 2.84 -1.14
N ALA A 266 -7.60 2.55 -0.64
CA ALA A 266 -6.75 3.59 -0.06
C ALA A 266 -6.07 4.46 -1.10
N VAL A 267 -5.76 3.91 -2.29
CA VAL A 267 -5.22 4.68 -3.42
C VAL A 267 -6.31 5.61 -3.96
N ALA A 268 -7.53 5.08 -4.13
CA ALA A 268 -8.71 5.86 -4.51
C ALA A 268 -8.96 7.00 -3.51
N ALA A 269 -8.97 6.69 -2.21
CA ALA A 269 -9.13 7.66 -1.13
C ALA A 269 -8.06 8.76 -1.17
N LEU A 270 -6.81 8.36 -1.39
CA LEU A 270 -5.67 9.28 -1.40
C LEU A 270 -5.72 10.23 -2.59
N ILE A 271 -5.98 9.71 -3.79
CA ILE A 271 -6.16 10.54 -4.99
C ILE A 271 -7.38 11.45 -4.82
N ALA A 272 -8.50 10.95 -4.30
CA ALA A 272 -9.70 11.75 -4.07
C ALA A 272 -9.50 12.84 -3.01
N SER A 273 -8.59 12.64 -2.06
CA SER A 273 -8.28 13.62 -1.01
C SER A 273 -7.50 14.84 -1.53
N SER A 274 -6.88 14.74 -2.71
CA SER A 274 -6.06 15.78 -3.36
C SER A 274 -6.66 16.17 -4.73
N PRO A 275 -7.57 17.18 -4.77
CA PRO A 275 -8.20 17.62 -6.02
C PRO A 275 -7.21 18.05 -7.11
N GLU A 276 -6.10 18.67 -6.71
CA GLU A 276 -5.04 19.14 -7.59
C GLU A 276 -4.31 17.95 -8.23
N TYR A 277 -3.95 16.94 -7.43
CA TYR A 277 -3.35 15.71 -7.95
C TYR A 277 -4.34 14.93 -8.82
N PHE A 278 -5.62 14.85 -8.44
CA PHE A 278 -6.64 14.20 -9.26
C PHE A 278 -6.82 14.90 -10.61
N ALA A 279 -6.77 16.23 -10.66
CA ALA A 279 -6.83 16.98 -11.92
C ALA A 279 -5.64 16.62 -12.84
N HIS A 280 -4.45 16.45 -12.27
CA HIS A 280 -3.28 15.98 -13.01
C HIS A 280 -3.43 14.51 -13.45
N TYR A 281 -3.70 13.60 -12.52
CA TYR A 281 -3.86 12.17 -12.75
C TYR A 281 -4.94 11.86 -13.79
N SER A 282 -6.10 12.53 -13.69
CA SER A 282 -7.21 12.39 -14.63
C SER A 282 -6.93 12.95 -16.01
N ALA A 283 -5.85 13.72 -16.23
CA ALA A 283 -5.41 14.20 -17.54
C ALA A 283 -4.36 13.28 -18.19
N LEU A 284 -3.74 12.37 -17.42
CA LEU A 284 -2.74 11.44 -17.93
C LEU A 284 -3.35 10.44 -18.93
N PRO A 285 -2.56 9.95 -19.91
CA PRO A 285 -2.96 8.80 -20.71
C PRO A 285 -3.10 7.55 -19.83
N LEU A 286 -3.91 6.57 -20.27
CA LEU A 286 -4.23 5.37 -19.49
C LEU A 286 -2.98 4.64 -18.97
N GLN A 287 -1.93 4.53 -19.78
CA GLN A 287 -0.70 3.86 -19.39
C GLN A 287 0.01 4.55 -18.22
N GLU A 288 -0.02 5.89 -18.20
CA GLU A 288 0.58 6.67 -17.10
C GLU A 288 -0.32 6.68 -15.86
N GLN A 289 -1.65 6.60 -16.01
CA GLN A 289 -2.55 6.37 -14.87
C GLN A 289 -2.28 5.02 -14.20
N ILE A 290 -2.13 3.96 -14.98
CA ILE A 290 -1.75 2.64 -14.48
C ILE A 290 -0.41 2.70 -13.75
N ARG A 291 0.58 3.40 -14.32
CA ARG A 291 1.91 3.56 -13.70
C ARG A 291 1.83 4.32 -12.37
N GLU A 292 1.10 5.43 -12.31
CA GLU A 292 0.95 6.20 -11.07
C GLU A 292 0.13 5.45 -10.02
N ALA A 293 -0.95 4.76 -10.41
CA ALA A 293 -1.70 3.90 -9.50
C ALA A 293 -0.82 2.76 -8.94
N ALA A 294 0.01 2.14 -9.77
CA ALA A 294 0.96 1.11 -9.34
C ALA A 294 2.00 1.68 -8.40
N ARG A 295 2.55 2.86 -8.73
CA ARG A 295 3.49 3.58 -7.86
C ARG A 295 2.88 3.85 -6.48
N LEU A 296 1.70 4.47 -6.43
CA LEU A 296 1.01 4.78 -5.17
C LEU A 296 0.64 3.53 -4.39
N SER A 297 0.10 2.50 -5.06
CA SER A 297 -0.23 1.21 -4.44
C SER A 297 1.00 0.58 -3.78
N THR A 298 2.13 0.56 -4.50
CA THR A 298 3.40 0.07 -3.98
C THR A 298 3.85 0.90 -2.79
N HIS A 299 3.82 2.23 -2.84
CA HIS A 299 4.23 3.05 -1.68
C HIS A 299 3.34 2.80 -0.46
N LEU A 300 2.02 2.69 -0.63
CA LEU A 300 1.10 2.38 0.46
C LEU A 300 1.36 0.99 1.06
N LEU A 301 1.56 -0.01 0.20
CA LEU A 301 1.93 -1.36 0.63
C LEU A 301 3.26 -1.39 1.40
N MET A 302 4.27 -0.67 0.89
CA MET A 302 5.59 -0.63 1.52
C MET A 302 5.59 0.10 2.86
N LEU A 303 4.81 1.18 2.99
CA LEU A 303 4.77 1.98 4.22
C LEU A 303 3.81 1.39 5.27
N TYR A 304 2.66 0.86 4.84
CA TYR A 304 1.55 0.52 5.75
C TYR A 304 1.15 -0.95 5.74
N GLY A 305 1.77 -1.79 4.90
CA GLY A 305 1.45 -3.21 4.78
C GLY A 305 0.16 -3.50 3.99
N SER A 306 -0.57 -2.47 3.57
CA SER A 306 -1.81 -2.59 2.82
C SER A 306 -2.02 -1.37 1.92
N SER A 307 -2.57 -1.57 0.72
CA SER A 307 -3.17 -0.52 -0.12
C SER A 307 -4.70 -0.49 -0.04
N ALA A 308 -5.29 -1.37 0.79
CA ALA A 308 -6.70 -1.37 1.13
C ALA A 308 -6.90 -0.70 2.49
N GLY A 309 -7.79 0.29 2.53
CA GLY A 309 -8.22 0.96 3.75
C GLY A 309 -9.64 0.57 4.13
N ALA A 310 -9.89 0.41 5.43
CA ALA A 310 -11.25 0.26 5.95
C ALA A 310 -11.85 1.65 6.18
N ALA A 311 -13.03 1.91 5.59
CA ALA A 311 -13.75 3.14 5.86
C ALA A 311 -14.17 3.16 7.34
N THR A 312 -13.78 4.22 8.05
CA THR A 312 -14.09 4.40 9.46
C THR A 312 -14.55 5.83 9.73
N ARG A 313 -15.44 5.99 10.72
CA ARG A 313 -15.81 7.30 11.26
C ARG A 313 -15.03 7.54 12.54
N LEU A 314 -14.31 8.64 12.59
CA LEU A 314 -13.47 9.00 13.72
C LEU A 314 -14.34 9.55 14.87
N GLY A 315 -14.36 8.84 15.99
CA GLY A 315 -15.16 9.20 17.18
C GLY A 315 -14.40 10.00 18.24
N MET A 316 -13.13 10.35 18.00
CA MET A 316 -12.27 10.97 19.01
C MET A 316 -12.30 12.50 18.89
N THR A 317 -12.70 13.19 19.95
CA THR A 317 -12.69 14.66 20.05
C THR A 317 -11.27 15.16 20.29
N GLY A 318 -10.73 16.00 19.40
CA GLY A 318 -9.52 16.79 19.66
C GLY A 318 -8.18 16.05 19.61
N ALA A 319 -8.15 14.79 19.18
CA ALA A 319 -6.89 14.08 18.93
C ALA A 319 -6.25 14.56 17.62
N LYS A 320 -4.98 14.97 17.67
CA LYS A 320 -4.15 15.13 16.47
C LYS A 320 -3.89 13.73 15.90
N LEU A 321 -4.32 13.48 14.67
CA LEU A 321 -4.16 12.19 14.01
C LEU A 321 -3.08 12.28 12.93
N PRO A 322 -2.26 11.23 12.75
CA PRO A 322 -1.34 11.15 11.62
C PRO A 322 -2.16 10.92 10.34
N VAL A 323 -2.29 11.98 9.54
CA VAL A 323 -3.04 11.99 8.28
C VAL A 323 -2.08 11.86 7.11
N LEU A 324 -2.32 10.86 6.28
CA LEU A 324 -1.63 10.71 5.00
C LEU A 324 -2.32 11.56 3.94
N SER A 325 -1.52 12.42 3.31
CA SER A 325 -1.94 13.28 2.20
C SER A 325 -1.06 13.05 0.97
N LEU A 326 -1.54 13.54 -0.17
CA LEU A 326 -0.87 13.47 -1.46
C LEU A 326 -0.72 14.87 -2.03
N THR A 327 0.53 15.29 -2.27
CA THR A 327 0.82 16.61 -2.85
C THR A 327 0.39 16.66 -4.32
N ALA A 328 0.32 17.86 -4.89
CA ALA A 328 -0.01 18.06 -6.31
C ALA A 328 1.00 17.36 -7.26
N GLU A 329 2.23 17.18 -6.81
CA GLU A 329 3.33 16.49 -7.51
C GLU A 329 3.32 14.98 -7.29
N GLY A 330 2.39 14.46 -6.48
CA GLY A 330 2.27 13.04 -6.20
C GLY A 330 3.22 12.51 -5.14
N ALA A 331 3.75 13.38 -4.28
CA ALA A 331 4.51 12.97 -3.10
C ALA A 331 3.57 12.65 -1.94
N LEU A 332 3.90 11.61 -1.16
CA LEU A 332 3.17 11.30 0.08
C LEU A 332 3.72 12.17 1.22
N ALA A 333 2.83 12.80 1.97
CA ALA A 333 3.16 13.54 3.18
C ALA A 333 2.33 13.03 4.36
N ILE A 334 2.86 13.18 5.58
CA ILE A 334 2.11 12.89 6.80
C ILE A 334 2.07 14.15 7.65
N GLU A 335 0.88 14.53 8.09
CA GLU A 335 0.67 15.70 8.93
C GLU A 335 -0.16 15.33 10.16
N GLN A 336 0.19 15.92 11.30
CA GLN A 336 -0.66 15.85 12.48
C GLN A 336 -1.79 16.85 12.34
N VAL A 337 -2.97 16.34 11.99
CA VAL A 337 -4.15 17.19 11.80
C VAL A 337 -5.12 16.94 12.95
N ALA A 338 -5.59 18.01 13.59
CA ALA A 338 -6.73 17.93 14.51
C ALA A 338 -7.99 17.65 13.68
N VAL A 339 -8.55 16.45 13.82
CA VAL A 339 -9.66 16.02 12.96
C VAL A 339 -10.99 16.19 13.69
N PRO A 340 -12.01 16.83 13.08
CA PRO A 340 -13.34 16.94 13.67
C PRO A 340 -13.97 15.56 13.93
N VAL A 341 -14.75 15.45 15.00
CA VAL A 341 -15.55 14.25 15.28
C VAL A 341 -16.51 13.97 14.13
N GLY A 342 -16.61 12.70 13.74
CA GLY A 342 -17.49 12.26 12.65
C GLY A 342 -16.85 12.33 11.27
N THR A 343 -15.59 12.78 11.16
CA THR A 343 -14.84 12.74 9.90
C THR A 343 -14.71 11.31 9.40
N THR A 344 -14.97 11.13 8.11
CA THR A 344 -14.79 9.85 7.44
C THR A 344 -13.35 9.74 6.98
N ALA A 345 -12.71 8.62 7.28
CA ALA A 345 -11.34 8.35 6.85
C ALA A 345 -11.24 6.92 6.33
N ALA A 346 -10.30 6.68 5.42
CA ALA A 346 -9.81 5.35 5.14
C ALA A 346 -8.66 5.06 6.12
N ALA A 347 -8.86 4.12 7.04
CA ALA A 347 -7.82 3.67 7.95
C ALA A 347 -6.94 2.62 7.26
N LEU A 348 -5.64 2.89 7.23
CA LEU A 348 -4.59 1.99 6.76
C LEU A 348 -3.91 1.35 7.98
N GLY A 349 -3.94 0.01 8.05
CA GLY A 349 -3.42 -0.76 9.18
C GLY A 349 -4.40 -0.93 10.35
N THR A 350 -3.97 -1.57 11.44
CA THR A 350 -4.78 -1.82 12.63
C THR A 350 -4.06 -1.36 13.92
N GLY A 351 -4.82 -1.02 14.97
CA GLY A 351 -4.30 -0.69 16.29
C GLY A 351 -3.69 0.72 16.43
N ALA A 352 -2.81 0.91 17.43
CA ALA A 352 -2.12 2.18 17.73
C ALA A 352 -1.22 2.69 16.59
N GLY A 353 -1.01 1.85 15.57
CA GLY A 353 -0.35 2.16 14.31
C GLY A 353 -1.30 2.18 13.11
N ALA A 354 -2.50 2.77 13.20
CA ALA A 354 -3.34 3.10 12.02
C ALA A 354 -3.07 4.51 11.46
N VAL A 355 -2.81 4.64 10.14
CA VAL A 355 -2.68 5.94 9.45
C VAL A 355 -3.99 6.23 8.75
N TYR A 356 -4.42 7.48 8.77
CA TYR A 356 -5.70 7.86 8.20
C TYR A 356 -5.47 8.63 6.91
N VAL A 357 -6.06 8.16 5.81
CA VAL A 357 -6.33 9.05 4.68
C VAL A 357 -7.65 9.72 5.01
N LEU A 358 -7.63 11.02 5.30
CA LEU A 358 -8.87 11.75 5.44
C LEU A 358 -9.56 11.74 4.09
N MET A 359 -10.72 11.08 4.04
CA MET A 359 -11.62 11.30 2.93
C MET A 359 -12.05 12.73 3.10
N LYS A 360 -11.52 13.62 2.25
CA LYS A 360 -11.88 15.03 2.29
C LYS A 360 -13.41 15.05 2.34
N PRO A 361 -14.02 15.52 3.45
CA PRO A 361 -15.45 15.75 3.44
C PRO A 361 -15.72 16.71 2.28
N PRO A 362 -16.96 16.79 1.75
CA PRO A 362 -17.36 18.06 1.14
C PRO A 362 -16.93 19.14 2.15
N ALA A 363 -15.98 19.99 1.76
CA ALA A 363 -15.03 20.64 2.67
C ALA A 363 -15.70 21.18 3.95
N ASP A 364 -15.00 21.04 5.08
CA ASP A 364 -15.51 21.19 6.44
C ASP A 364 -16.70 22.12 6.58
N GLY A 365 -17.82 21.49 6.94
CA GLY A 365 -19.08 22.16 7.06
C GLY A 365 -19.79 22.38 5.73
N PHE A 366 -19.62 21.61 4.66
CA PHE A 366 -20.59 21.65 3.56
C PHE A 366 -21.67 20.58 3.71
N LYS A 367 -22.91 20.92 3.36
CA LYS A 367 -23.98 19.95 3.10
C LYS A 367 -23.66 19.16 1.83
N SER A 368 -24.41 18.09 1.56
CA SER A 368 -24.27 17.34 0.31
C SER A 368 -24.34 18.26 -0.91
N PHE A 369 -23.53 18.01 -1.93
CA PHE A 369 -23.44 18.83 -3.15
C PHE A 369 -24.62 18.55 -4.06
N THR A 370 -25.77 19.12 -3.68
CA THR A 370 -27.02 19.13 -4.43
C THR A 370 -27.40 20.56 -4.76
N GLU A 371 -28.36 20.74 -5.67
CA GLU A 371 -28.90 22.05 -6.02
C GLU A 371 -29.39 22.81 -4.77
N ASP A 372 -30.19 22.15 -3.92
CA ASP A 372 -30.77 22.73 -2.72
C ASP A 372 -29.73 23.27 -1.73
N ASN A 373 -28.56 22.63 -1.69
CA ASN A 373 -27.51 22.95 -0.74
C ASN A 373 -26.43 23.89 -1.30
N PHE A 374 -26.44 24.15 -2.62
CA PHE A 374 -25.36 24.85 -3.31
C PHE A 374 -25.08 26.25 -2.75
N ARG A 375 -26.13 27.05 -2.55
CA ARG A 375 -25.99 28.42 -2.02
C ARG A 375 -25.37 28.44 -0.64
N GLU A 376 -25.83 27.54 0.22
CA GLU A 376 -25.33 27.43 1.60
C GLU A 376 -23.88 26.98 1.61
N ASN A 377 -23.53 26.00 0.78
CA ASN A 377 -22.16 25.55 0.63
C ASN A 377 -21.24 26.64 0.07
N LEU A 378 -21.71 27.44 -0.89
CA LEU A 378 -20.95 28.58 -1.42
C LEU A 378 -20.75 29.68 -0.36
N ALA A 379 -21.76 29.94 0.47
CA ALA A 379 -21.65 30.88 1.59
C ALA A 379 -20.61 30.41 2.61
N ARG A 380 -20.58 29.12 2.90
CA ARG A 380 -19.60 28.52 3.79
C ARG A 380 -18.19 28.53 3.18
N LEU A 381 -18.05 28.32 1.85
CA LEU A 381 -16.76 28.38 1.15
C LEU A 381 -16.17 29.79 1.13
N THR A 382 -17.00 30.79 0.86
CA THR A 382 -16.58 32.19 0.69
C THR A 382 -16.58 32.98 1.99
N GLY A 383 -17.12 32.42 3.07
CA GLY A 383 -17.30 33.10 4.35
C GLY A 383 -18.32 34.25 4.32
N GLN A 384 -19.09 34.40 3.24
CA GLN A 384 -19.99 35.54 3.05
C GLN A 384 -21.25 35.19 2.25
N THR A 385 -22.29 36.02 2.40
CA THR A 385 -23.47 36.03 1.53
C THR A 385 -23.73 37.47 1.09
N PRO A 386 -23.11 37.91 -0.02
CA PRO A 386 -23.18 39.31 -0.43
C PRO A 386 -24.63 39.73 -0.71
N PRO A 387 -25.13 40.83 -0.11
CA PRO A 387 -26.46 41.33 -0.39
C PRO A 387 -26.56 41.75 -1.86
N GLY A 388 -27.67 41.40 -2.51
CA GLY A 388 -27.86 41.69 -3.94
C GLY A 388 -27.11 40.75 -4.90
N ALA A 389 -26.47 39.68 -4.43
CA ALA A 389 -25.85 38.66 -5.28
C ALA A 389 -26.61 37.33 -5.31
N HIS A 390 -26.54 36.64 -6.44
CA HIS A 390 -26.99 35.26 -6.62
C HIS A 390 -25.81 34.30 -6.49
N ALA A 391 -26.07 33.14 -5.91
CA ALA A 391 -25.15 32.01 -6.00
C ALA A 391 -25.25 31.48 -7.44
N HIS A 392 -24.20 31.65 -8.20
CA HIS A 392 -24.14 31.32 -9.61
C HIS A 392 -23.30 30.06 -9.81
N HIS A 393 -23.84 29.09 -10.56
CA HIS A 393 -23.08 27.95 -11.05
C HIS A 393 -22.21 28.39 -12.22
N VAL A 394 -20.89 28.42 -12.05
CA VAL A 394 -19.96 28.77 -13.14
C VAL A 394 -20.19 27.86 -14.35
N PHE A 395 -20.50 26.59 -14.10
CA PHE A 395 -20.96 25.61 -15.08
C PHE A 395 -22.49 25.55 -15.08
N PRO A 396 -23.20 26.03 -16.13
CA PRO A 396 -24.65 26.15 -16.12
C PRO A 396 -25.39 24.84 -15.88
N GLN A 397 -26.43 24.90 -15.04
CA GLN A 397 -27.25 23.73 -14.70
C GLN A 397 -27.92 23.05 -15.91
N GLN A 398 -28.26 23.81 -16.95
CA GLN A 398 -28.85 23.26 -18.17
C GLN A 398 -27.90 22.34 -18.96
N PHE A 399 -26.59 22.36 -18.66
CA PHE A 399 -25.58 21.49 -19.26
C PHE A 399 -24.97 20.53 -18.20
N ALA A 400 -25.70 20.28 -17.10
CA ALA A 400 -25.20 19.47 -15.99
C ALA A 400 -24.78 18.06 -16.41
N ARG A 401 -25.39 17.50 -17.47
CA ARG A 401 -25.03 16.17 -17.96
C ARG A 401 -23.66 16.18 -18.64
N GLU A 402 -23.45 17.13 -19.54
CA GLU A 402 -22.20 17.30 -20.29
C GLU A 402 -21.04 17.57 -19.33
N PHE A 403 -21.26 18.41 -18.30
CA PHE A 403 -20.26 18.65 -17.26
C PHE A 403 -20.02 17.43 -16.37
N ARG A 404 -21.06 16.65 -16.06
CA ARG A 404 -20.93 15.40 -15.28
C ARG A 404 -20.12 14.36 -16.05
N GLU A 405 -20.33 14.25 -17.36
CA GLU A 405 -19.52 13.41 -18.25
C GLU A 405 -18.05 13.85 -18.26
N ALA A 406 -17.79 15.16 -18.16
CA ALA A 406 -16.45 15.73 -17.97
C ALA A 406 -15.92 15.67 -16.52
N GLY A 407 -16.61 15.00 -15.59
CA GLY A 407 -16.16 14.82 -14.21
C GLY A 407 -16.44 16.00 -13.26
N ILE A 408 -17.25 16.97 -13.67
CA ILE A 408 -17.61 18.15 -12.88
C ILE A 408 -18.97 17.91 -12.19
N ASN A 409 -18.98 17.89 -10.86
CA ASN A 409 -20.22 18.08 -10.10
C ASN A 409 -20.49 19.58 -9.97
N ILE A 410 -21.39 20.13 -10.79
CA ILE A 410 -21.68 21.57 -10.79
C ILE A 410 -22.12 22.09 -9.41
N HIS A 411 -22.68 21.26 -8.55
CA HIS A 411 -23.14 21.64 -7.21
C HIS A 411 -22.03 21.68 -6.15
N ASP A 412 -20.80 21.35 -6.50
CA ASP A 412 -19.64 21.59 -5.64
C ASP A 412 -19.41 23.11 -5.54
N PRO A 413 -19.41 23.71 -4.33
CA PRO A 413 -19.31 25.16 -4.15
C PRO A 413 -18.03 25.77 -4.73
N LYS A 414 -16.96 24.98 -4.94
CA LYS A 414 -15.75 25.49 -5.61
C LYS A 414 -16.05 25.98 -7.04
N PHE A 415 -17.06 25.39 -7.67
CA PHE A 415 -17.56 25.77 -8.99
C PHE A 415 -18.67 26.81 -8.94
N GLY A 416 -18.90 27.43 -7.77
CA GLY A 416 -19.81 28.54 -7.59
C GLY A 416 -19.12 29.89 -7.57
N ALA A 417 -19.91 30.94 -7.80
CA ALA A 417 -19.48 32.31 -7.71
C ALA A 417 -20.63 33.19 -7.20
N TRP A 418 -20.31 34.26 -6.48
CA TRP A 418 -21.29 35.31 -6.20
C TRP A 418 -21.35 36.27 -7.39
N TRP A 419 -22.51 36.36 -8.03
CA TRP A 419 -22.75 37.27 -9.16
C TRP A 419 -23.86 38.25 -8.80
N GLU A 420 -23.58 39.56 -8.89
CA GLU A 420 -24.58 40.63 -8.73
C GLU A 420 -25.85 40.36 -9.54
N ARG A 421 -27.01 40.45 -8.88
CA ARG A 421 -28.32 39.99 -9.36
C ARG A 421 -28.70 40.63 -10.70
N SER A 422 -28.55 41.93 -10.84
CA SER A 422 -29.00 42.68 -12.03
C SER A 422 -28.18 42.31 -13.26
N SER A 423 -26.85 42.23 -13.09
CA SER A 423 -25.88 41.77 -14.08
C SER A 423 -26.11 40.30 -14.44
N HIS A 424 -26.29 39.43 -13.45
CA HIS A 424 -26.55 38.01 -13.68
C HIS A 424 -27.81 37.80 -14.51
N LEU A 425 -28.93 38.44 -14.14
CA LEU A 425 -30.19 38.30 -14.88
C LEU A 425 -30.06 38.81 -16.31
N LYS A 426 -29.43 39.99 -16.51
CA LYS A 426 -29.22 40.59 -17.82
C LYS A 426 -28.34 39.74 -18.74
N ASN A 427 -27.33 39.07 -18.19
CA ASN A 427 -26.30 38.37 -18.96
C ASN A 427 -26.52 36.85 -19.06
N SER A 428 -27.46 36.27 -18.31
CA SER A 428 -27.71 34.82 -18.24
C SER A 428 -27.82 34.13 -19.60
N ALA A 429 -28.57 34.72 -20.54
CA ALA A 429 -28.74 34.16 -21.89
C ALA A 429 -27.44 34.18 -22.72
N ALA A 430 -26.66 35.26 -22.61
CA ALA A 430 -25.37 35.37 -23.30
C ALA A 430 -24.32 34.42 -22.70
N TYR A 431 -24.32 34.29 -21.37
CA TYR A 431 -23.47 33.34 -20.64
C TYR A 431 -23.72 31.90 -21.09
N ASN A 432 -24.99 31.51 -21.13
CA ASN A 432 -25.43 30.19 -21.56
C ASN A 432 -25.10 29.88 -23.03
N ARG A 433 -25.15 30.90 -23.90
CA ARG A 433 -24.77 30.76 -25.31
C ARG A 433 -23.28 30.45 -25.47
N LEU A 434 -22.43 31.15 -24.73
CA LEU A 434 -20.98 30.94 -24.75
C LEU A 434 -20.61 29.51 -24.30
N TRP A 435 -21.28 28.98 -23.28
CA TRP A 435 -21.09 27.58 -22.87
C TRP A 435 -21.55 26.60 -23.94
N ARG A 436 -22.70 26.84 -24.58
CA ARG A 436 -23.18 26.01 -25.69
C ARG A 436 -22.18 25.97 -26.84
N GLU A 437 -21.69 27.13 -27.26
CA GLU A 437 -20.69 27.24 -28.34
C GLU A 437 -19.38 26.48 -28.04
N LEU A 438 -18.99 26.38 -26.77
CA LEU A 438 -17.83 25.57 -26.38
C LEU A 438 -18.14 24.08 -26.37
N LEU A 439 -19.29 23.69 -25.81
CA LEU A 439 -19.70 22.30 -25.66
C LEU A 439 -20.04 21.62 -26.99
N ASP A 440 -20.51 22.39 -27.99
CA ASP A 440 -20.84 21.90 -29.33
C ASP A 440 -19.62 21.71 -30.24
N ARG A 441 -18.38 21.92 -29.74
CA ARG A 441 -17.16 21.74 -30.55
C ARG A 441 -16.84 20.27 -30.79
N GLU A 442 -16.22 20.00 -31.93
CA GLU A 442 -15.60 18.71 -32.23
C GLU A 442 -14.08 18.86 -32.41
N PRO A 443 -13.25 18.14 -31.61
CA PRO A 443 -13.65 17.22 -30.54
C PRO A 443 -14.26 17.96 -29.32
N PRO A 444 -15.03 17.26 -28.45
CA PRO A 444 -15.59 17.85 -27.25
C PRO A 444 -14.50 18.48 -26.35
N PRO A 445 -14.82 19.58 -25.64
CA PRO A 445 -13.84 20.27 -24.82
C PRO A 445 -13.34 19.39 -23.66
N THR A 446 -12.04 19.42 -23.42
CA THR A 446 -11.41 18.74 -22.28
C THR A 446 -11.75 19.43 -20.95
N LEU A 447 -11.62 18.73 -19.82
CA LEU A 447 -11.81 19.33 -18.49
C LEU A 447 -10.96 20.59 -18.30
N HIS A 448 -9.72 20.59 -18.76
CA HIS A 448 -8.84 21.75 -18.70
C HIS A 448 -9.42 22.96 -19.46
N GLU A 449 -9.98 22.73 -20.65
CA GLU A 449 -10.61 23.77 -21.46
C GLU A 449 -11.89 24.31 -20.82
N LEU A 450 -12.70 23.44 -20.21
CA LEU A 450 -13.89 23.82 -19.46
C LEU A 450 -13.52 24.69 -18.24
N LEU A 451 -12.54 24.28 -17.44
CA LEU A 451 -12.07 25.05 -16.28
C LEU A 451 -11.49 26.41 -16.70
N ARG A 452 -10.64 26.43 -17.74
CA ARG A 452 -10.07 27.66 -18.31
C ARG A 452 -11.15 28.60 -18.81
N PHE A 453 -12.13 28.09 -19.55
CA PHE A 453 -13.23 28.89 -20.06
C PHE A 453 -14.09 29.48 -18.94
N GLY A 454 -14.37 28.71 -17.88
CA GLY A 454 -15.06 29.24 -16.71
C GLY A 454 -14.31 30.39 -16.03
N ARG A 455 -12.97 30.34 -15.97
CA ARG A 455 -12.14 31.47 -15.50
C ARG A 455 -12.21 32.67 -16.43
N GLU A 456 -12.15 32.47 -17.74
CA GLU A 456 -12.30 33.54 -18.74
C GLU A 456 -13.66 34.24 -18.62
N LEU A 457 -14.74 33.46 -18.41
CA LEU A 457 -16.08 34.02 -18.19
C LEU A 457 -16.18 34.75 -16.85
N GLY A 458 -15.53 34.27 -15.80
CA GLY A 458 -15.40 34.98 -14.52
C GLY A 458 -14.77 36.35 -14.67
N HIS A 459 -13.64 36.44 -15.40
CA HIS A 459 -13.02 37.73 -15.74
C HIS A 459 -13.93 38.61 -16.60
N LYS A 460 -14.57 38.04 -17.63
CA LYS A 460 -15.44 38.78 -18.56
C LYS A 460 -16.67 39.39 -17.88
N TYR A 461 -17.27 38.67 -16.94
CA TYR A 461 -18.51 39.08 -16.28
C TYR A 461 -18.33 39.63 -14.86
N GLY A 462 -17.08 39.65 -14.36
CA GLY A 462 -16.72 40.29 -13.10
C GLY A 462 -17.11 39.50 -11.85
N PHE A 463 -17.03 38.17 -11.89
CA PHE A 463 -17.22 37.31 -10.72
C PHE A 463 -15.97 36.47 -10.44
N GLN A 464 -15.75 36.16 -9.15
CA GLN A 464 -14.61 35.36 -8.70
C GLN A 464 -14.89 33.87 -8.81
N VAL A 465 -13.89 33.10 -9.25
CA VAL A 465 -13.91 31.64 -9.39
C VAL A 465 -12.96 31.03 -8.33
N HIS A 466 -13.25 29.83 -7.85
CA HIS A 466 -12.56 29.22 -6.69
C HIS A 466 -11.82 27.89 -6.99
N TYR A 467 -11.40 27.67 -8.24
CA TYR A 467 -10.72 26.45 -8.70
C TYR A 467 -9.62 26.72 -9.74
#